data_AF-A0AAD4YSD2-F1
#
_entry.id   AF-A0AAD4YSD2-F1
#
_cell.length_a   1.000
_cell.length_b   1.000
_cell.length_c   1.000
_cell.angle_alpha   90.00
_cell.angle_beta   90.00
_cell.angle_gamma   90.00
#
_symmetry.space_group_name_H-M   'P 1'
#
loop_
_entity.id
_entity.type
_entity.pdbx_description
1 polymer ?
#
loop_
_entity_poly.entity_id
_entity_poly.type
_entity_poly.pdbx_seq_one_letter_code
_entity_poly.pdbx_strand_id
1 'polypeptide(L)'
;MEPGLKRKIIKDLERFVSRREFYKKVGKAWKRGYLLYGPPGTGKSSLIAAIANYLKFDVFELELDAIDSDSELKRALLSTTNRSILVIEDIDCSVNKDKENRFTLSGLLNFMDGLWSSCGDERIIVFTTNHKDRLDPALLRPGRMDVHIYMGYCTPSGFKVLASNYLGIPDLDGHGLYGEIVGLLESTKVTPAEICEELLKTNDEDDDEDADAALERLVDFFKLKKLEGDKPEIEEAKKQKMDVDVNNVNIFKRETEEERREEMDVKVNDDIENK
;
A
#
# COMPACT_ATOMS: atom_id res chain seq x y z
N MET A 1 -9.04 5.54 -8.67
CA MET A 1 -9.45 5.81 -7.26
C MET A 1 -10.96 5.67 -7.14
N GLU A 2 -11.45 5.07 -6.06
CA GLU A 2 -12.89 4.92 -5.82
C GLU A 2 -13.64 6.27 -5.79
N PRO A 3 -14.78 6.41 -6.50
CA PRO A 3 -15.53 7.67 -6.55
C PRO A 3 -15.96 8.19 -5.18
N GLY A 4 -16.30 7.29 -4.27
CA GLY A 4 -16.70 7.64 -2.89
C GLY A 4 -15.54 8.25 -2.10
N LEU A 5 -14.33 7.71 -2.24
CA LEU A 5 -13.14 8.23 -1.58
C LEU A 5 -12.75 9.60 -2.14
N LYS A 6 -12.77 9.74 -3.48
CA LYS A 6 -12.52 11.02 -4.17
C LYS A 6 -13.43 12.13 -3.62
N ARG A 7 -14.74 11.89 -3.52
CA ARG A 7 -15.69 12.88 -2.97
C ARG A 7 -15.42 13.23 -1.51
N LYS A 8 -15.01 12.27 -0.68
CA LYS A 8 -14.67 12.53 0.73
C LYS A 8 -13.45 13.43 0.84
N ILE A 9 -12.41 13.18 0.04
CA ILE A 9 -11.18 14.00 0.02
C ILE A 9 -11.51 15.42 -0.42
N ILE A 10 -12.19 15.60 -1.55
CA ILE A 10 -12.59 16.92 -2.07
C ILE A 10 -13.36 17.71 -1.01
N LYS A 11 -14.36 17.08 -0.38
CA LYS A 11 -15.18 17.73 0.66
C LYS A 11 -14.35 18.15 1.89
N ASP A 12 -13.33 17.38 2.27
CA ASP A 12 -12.44 17.76 3.38
C ASP A 12 -11.55 18.94 3.01
N LEU A 13 -10.99 18.95 1.79
CA LEU A 13 -10.17 20.04 1.28
C LEU A 13 -10.97 21.35 1.17
N GLU A 14 -12.15 21.32 0.58
CA GLU A 14 -13.05 22.49 0.51
C GLU A 14 -13.43 22.99 1.91
N ARG A 15 -13.69 22.06 2.84
CA ARG A 15 -13.97 22.38 4.24
C ARG A 15 -12.77 23.04 4.92
N PHE A 16 -11.55 22.61 4.61
CA PHE A 16 -10.34 23.20 5.16
C PHE A 16 -10.14 24.65 4.68
N VAL A 17 -10.25 24.87 3.36
CA VAL A 17 -10.06 26.18 2.73
C VAL A 17 -11.14 27.18 3.17
N SER A 18 -12.39 26.74 3.33
CA SER A 18 -13.51 27.62 3.72
C SER A 18 -13.53 28.00 5.22
N ARG A 19 -12.62 27.48 6.05
CA ARG A 19 -12.70 27.59 7.52
C ARG A 19 -11.66 28.52 8.16
N ARG A 20 -11.04 29.42 7.39
CA ARG A 20 -10.06 30.40 7.90
C ARG A 20 -10.49 31.08 9.21
N GLU A 21 -11.67 31.70 9.22
CA GLU A 21 -12.19 32.47 10.35
C GLU A 21 -12.45 31.57 11.56
N PHE A 22 -12.83 30.31 11.34
CA PHE A 22 -13.02 29.35 12.41
C PHE A 22 -11.70 29.03 13.11
N TYR A 23 -10.64 28.72 12.35
CA TYR A 23 -9.30 28.46 12.91
C TYR A 23 -8.78 29.66 13.69
N LYS A 24 -8.94 30.87 13.14
CA LYS A 24 -8.57 32.13 13.79
C LYS A 24 -9.34 32.34 15.10
N LYS A 25 -10.65 32.10 15.10
CA LYS A 25 -11.52 32.27 16.29
C LYS A 25 -11.12 31.34 17.44
N VAL A 26 -10.72 30.11 17.14
CA VAL A 26 -10.33 29.13 18.17
C VAL A 26 -8.85 29.19 18.54
N GLY A 27 -8.08 30.11 17.93
CA GLY A 27 -6.65 30.26 18.19
C GLY A 27 -5.81 29.04 17.77
N LYS A 28 -6.24 28.30 16.76
CA LYS A 28 -5.51 27.13 16.23
C LYS A 28 -4.81 27.49 14.93
N ALA A 29 -3.61 26.93 14.73
CA ALA A 29 -2.91 26.96 13.45
C ALA A 29 -3.84 26.49 12.32
N TRP A 30 -3.92 27.27 11.24
CA TRP A 30 -4.75 26.91 10.08
C TRP A 30 -3.99 25.92 9.19
N LYS A 31 -3.91 24.68 9.70
CA LYS A 31 -3.26 23.55 9.05
C LYS A 31 -4.16 22.32 8.97
N ARG A 32 -3.85 21.43 8.02
CA ARG A 32 -4.50 20.13 7.87
C ARG A 32 -3.47 19.05 7.54
N GLY A 33 -3.44 17.97 8.31
CA GLY A 33 -2.53 16.85 8.05
C GLY A 33 -3.20 15.67 7.36
N TYR A 34 -2.54 15.13 6.34
CA TYR A 34 -2.93 13.95 5.58
C TYR A 34 -1.85 12.88 5.68
N LEU A 35 -2.26 11.62 5.86
CA LEU A 35 -1.41 10.45 5.74
C LEU A 35 -1.90 9.61 4.57
N LEU A 36 -1.07 9.49 3.53
CA LEU A 36 -1.30 8.59 2.40
C LEU A 36 -0.50 7.32 2.63
N TYR A 37 -1.17 6.17 2.68
CA TYR A 37 -0.49 4.91 2.96
C TYR A 37 -0.96 3.75 2.10
N GLY A 38 -0.06 2.83 1.80
CA GLY A 38 -0.34 1.64 1.01
C GLY A 38 0.83 1.26 0.11
N PRO A 39 0.72 0.17 -0.68
CA PRO A 39 1.81 -0.35 -1.49
C PRO A 39 2.45 0.71 -2.42
N PRO A 40 3.73 0.53 -2.83
CA PRO A 40 4.33 1.35 -3.87
C PRO A 40 3.54 1.23 -5.19
N GLY A 41 3.60 2.25 -6.05
CA GLY A 41 2.88 2.24 -7.34
C GLY A 41 1.36 2.45 -7.25
N THR A 42 0.84 2.85 -6.09
CA THR A 42 -0.61 3.11 -5.90
C THR A 42 -1.04 4.57 -6.14
N GLY A 43 -0.11 5.44 -6.53
CA GLY A 43 -0.39 6.83 -6.88
C GLY A 43 -0.45 7.81 -5.70
N LYS A 44 0.27 7.54 -4.60
CA LYS A 44 0.38 8.45 -3.44
C LYS A 44 0.87 9.85 -3.85
N SER A 45 2.01 9.93 -4.54
CA SER A 45 2.59 11.19 -5.03
C SER A 45 1.74 11.82 -6.14
N SER A 46 1.13 11.01 -7.02
CA SER A 46 0.18 11.51 -8.02
C SER A 46 -1.07 12.16 -7.40
N LEU A 47 -1.56 11.63 -6.27
CA LEU A 47 -2.67 12.25 -5.53
C LEU A 47 -2.25 13.60 -4.93
N ILE A 48 -1.04 13.72 -4.40
CA ILE A 48 -0.51 15.00 -3.90
C ILE A 48 -0.53 16.06 -5.01
N ALA A 49 0.01 15.71 -6.19
CA ALA A 49 0.01 16.60 -7.34
C ALA A 49 -1.42 16.98 -7.77
N ALA A 50 -2.36 16.03 -7.75
CA ALA A 50 -3.77 16.30 -8.05
C ALA A 50 -4.42 17.26 -7.05
N ILE A 51 -4.12 17.12 -5.75
CA ILE A 51 -4.61 18.02 -4.69
C ILE A 51 -4.02 19.43 -4.87
N ALA A 52 -2.71 19.53 -5.13
CA ALA A 52 -2.02 20.79 -5.38
C ALA A 52 -2.66 21.56 -6.55
N ASN A 53 -2.87 20.87 -7.68
CA ASN A 53 -3.51 21.45 -8.86
C ASN A 53 -4.97 21.86 -8.60
N TYR A 54 -5.74 21.03 -7.89
CA TYR A 54 -7.12 21.33 -7.55
C TYR A 54 -7.25 22.58 -6.67
N LEU A 55 -6.37 22.73 -5.68
CA LEU A 55 -6.37 23.88 -4.76
C LEU A 55 -5.60 25.10 -5.27
N LYS A 56 -4.77 24.92 -6.31
CA LYS A 56 -3.76 25.89 -6.78
C LYS A 56 -2.77 26.25 -5.68
N PHE A 57 -2.24 25.22 -5.01
CA PHE A 57 -1.26 25.34 -3.94
C PHE A 57 0.14 25.00 -4.45
N ASP A 58 1.15 25.67 -3.90
CA ASP A 58 2.55 25.33 -4.14
C ASP A 58 2.91 24.01 -3.43
N VAL A 59 3.80 23.20 -4.01
CA VAL A 59 4.27 21.95 -3.39
C VAL A 59 5.72 22.11 -2.95
N PHE A 60 5.99 21.78 -1.69
CA PHE A 60 7.33 21.74 -1.12
C PHE A 60 7.60 20.34 -0.60
N GLU A 61 8.61 19.68 -1.15
CA GLU A 61 9.07 18.39 -0.65
C GLU A 61 10.17 18.60 0.39
N LEU A 62 10.05 17.91 1.52
CA LEU A 62 11.02 17.94 2.60
C LEU A 62 11.85 16.66 2.59
N GLU A 63 13.06 16.76 2.06
CA GLU A 63 14.05 15.68 2.11
C GLU A 63 14.63 15.55 3.52
N LEU A 64 14.10 14.61 4.31
CA LEU A 64 14.53 14.41 5.70
C LEU A 64 16.00 13.96 5.80
N ASP A 65 16.49 13.20 4.82
CA ASP A 65 17.87 12.71 4.79
C ASP A 65 18.90 13.84 4.57
N ALA A 66 18.49 15.02 4.11
CA ALA A 66 19.35 16.17 3.85
C ALA A 66 19.45 17.17 5.02
N ILE A 67 18.78 16.89 6.14
CA ILE A 67 18.67 17.81 7.28
C ILE A 67 19.52 17.29 8.44
N ASP A 68 20.60 18.01 8.76
CA ASP A 68 21.57 17.61 9.79
C ASP A 68 21.32 18.28 11.15
N SER A 69 20.38 19.24 11.22
CA SER A 69 20.05 19.96 12.45
C SER A 69 18.60 20.47 12.53
N ASP A 70 18.09 20.62 13.76
CA ASP A 70 16.79 21.26 14.03
C ASP A 70 16.68 22.70 13.49
N SER A 71 17.83 23.40 13.39
CA SER A 71 17.87 24.77 12.87
C SER A 71 17.70 24.82 11.35
N GLU A 72 18.21 23.83 10.63
CA GLU A 72 17.99 23.69 9.18
C GLU A 72 16.56 23.30 8.89
N LEU A 73 16.01 22.35 9.66
CA LEU A 73 14.59 22.04 9.60
C LEU A 73 13.72 23.28 9.85
N LYS A 74 14.05 24.07 10.89
CA LYS A 74 13.40 25.34 11.17
C LYS A 74 13.38 26.23 9.95
N ARG A 75 14.53 26.38 9.31
CA ARG A 75 14.68 27.23 8.14
C ARG A 75 13.85 26.70 6.97
N ALA A 76 13.91 25.40 6.69
CA ALA A 76 13.14 24.75 5.63
C ALA A 76 11.62 24.87 5.84
N LEU A 77 11.14 24.68 7.07
CA LEU A 77 9.71 24.82 7.37
C LEU A 77 9.24 26.27 7.34
N LEU A 78 10.09 27.23 7.74
CA LEU A 78 9.75 28.66 7.72
C LEU A 78 9.90 29.29 6.32
N SER A 79 10.70 28.71 5.42
CA SER A 79 10.86 29.21 4.05
C SER A 79 9.67 28.87 3.15
N THR A 80 8.84 27.90 3.52
CA THR A 80 7.63 27.57 2.77
C THR A 80 6.60 28.70 2.84
N THR A 81 5.95 28.97 1.71
CA THR A 81 4.91 30.00 1.58
C THR A 81 3.57 29.54 2.17
N ASN A 82 2.62 30.47 2.33
CA ASN A 82 1.23 30.12 2.64
C ASN A 82 0.55 29.57 1.38
N ARG A 83 -0.60 28.88 1.54
CA ARG A 83 -1.30 28.19 0.43
C ARG A 83 -0.39 27.16 -0.23
N SER A 84 0.22 26.33 0.61
CA SER A 84 1.19 25.33 0.21
C SER A 84 0.88 23.95 0.78
N ILE A 85 1.43 22.94 0.11
CA ILE A 85 1.44 21.55 0.53
C ILE A 85 2.89 21.19 0.86
N LEU A 86 3.15 20.90 2.14
CA LEU A 86 4.42 20.31 2.57
C LEU A 86 4.31 18.79 2.47
N VAL A 87 5.22 18.18 1.72
CA VAL A 87 5.28 16.73 1.49
C VAL A 87 6.45 16.16 2.26
N ILE A 88 6.19 15.08 3.01
CA ILE A 88 7.20 14.32 3.72
C ILE A 88 7.03 12.86 3.27
N GLU A 89 7.87 12.43 2.34
CA GLU A 89 7.76 11.10 1.73
C GLU A 89 8.44 10.00 2.55
N ASP A 90 7.94 8.77 2.38
CA ASP A 90 8.52 7.52 2.89
C ASP A 90 8.96 7.57 4.36
N ILE A 91 8.06 8.04 5.23
CA ILE A 91 8.36 8.22 6.65
C ILE A 91 8.67 6.91 7.38
N ASP A 92 8.32 5.74 6.85
CA ASP A 92 8.72 4.42 7.36
C ASP A 92 10.19 4.10 7.14
N CYS A 93 10.83 4.65 6.10
CA CYS A 93 12.27 4.48 5.85
C CYS A 93 13.13 5.27 6.85
N SER A 94 12.60 6.37 7.40
CA SER A 94 13.28 7.22 8.39
C SER A 94 13.33 6.61 9.80
N VAL A 95 12.43 5.68 10.13
CA VAL A 95 12.26 5.11 11.48
C VAL A 95 13.20 3.93 11.76
N ASN A 96 13.63 3.20 10.72
CA ASN A 96 14.40 1.95 10.85
C ASN A 96 15.90 2.09 10.54
N LYS A 97 16.40 3.29 10.25
CA LYS A 97 17.84 3.48 10.10
C LYS A 97 18.44 3.64 11.50
N ASP A 98 19.17 2.62 11.97
CA ASP A 98 20.12 2.66 13.11
C ASP A 98 21.24 3.71 12.93
N LYS A 99 21.12 4.59 11.94
CA LYS A 99 21.95 5.77 11.83
C LYS A 99 21.50 6.73 12.92
N GLU A 100 22.47 7.38 13.54
CA GLU A 100 22.31 8.57 14.37
C GLU A 100 21.63 9.70 13.56
N ASN A 101 20.38 9.52 13.15
CA ASN A 101 19.55 10.59 12.64
C ASN A 101 19.38 11.52 13.83
N ARG A 102 20.09 12.66 13.78
CA ARG A 102 20.02 13.73 14.80
C ARG A 102 18.61 14.31 14.95
N PHE A 103 17.70 13.89 14.07
CA PHE A 103 16.34 14.38 13.98
C PHE A 103 15.33 13.22 13.94
N THR A 104 14.25 13.34 14.70
CA THR A 104 13.18 12.33 14.78
C THR A 104 11.89 12.85 14.17
N LEU A 105 11.09 11.96 13.57
CA LEU A 105 9.75 12.30 13.05
C LEU A 105 8.82 12.86 14.15
N SER A 106 8.97 12.39 15.39
CA SER A 106 8.29 12.98 16.55
C SER A 106 8.75 14.41 16.85
N GLY A 107 10.05 14.67 16.72
CA GLY A 107 10.64 16.02 16.77
C GLY A 107 10.07 16.93 15.70
N LEU A 108 9.94 16.46 14.46
CA LEU A 108 9.30 17.18 13.36
C LEU A 108 7.91 17.66 13.72
N LEU A 109 7.06 16.75 14.18
CA LEU A 109 5.67 17.09 14.47
C LEU A 109 5.55 18.03 15.65
N ASN A 110 6.33 17.81 16.73
CA ASN A 110 6.37 18.73 17.86
C ASN A 110 6.75 20.14 17.41
N PHE A 111 7.70 20.22 16.49
CA PHE A 111 8.19 21.47 15.97
C PHE A 111 7.20 22.17 15.04
N MET A 112 6.52 21.40 14.17
CA MET A 112 5.42 21.91 13.34
C MET A 112 4.21 22.34 14.18
N ASP A 113 3.90 21.63 15.25
CA ASP A 113 2.85 21.99 16.21
C ASP A 113 3.20 23.32 16.90
N GLY A 114 4.45 23.51 17.32
CA GLY A 114 4.92 24.73 18.00
C GLY A 114 5.09 25.95 17.10
N LEU A 115 5.80 25.82 15.97
CA LEU A 115 6.11 26.94 15.08
C LEU A 115 4.87 27.52 14.39
N TRP A 116 4.05 26.64 13.81
CA TRP A 116 2.93 27.08 12.97
C TRP A 116 1.72 27.52 13.76
N SER A 117 1.72 27.26 15.07
CA SER A 117 0.78 27.89 16.01
C SER A 117 0.93 29.41 16.07
N SER A 118 2.08 29.97 15.63
CA SER A 118 2.40 31.39 15.79
C SER A 118 2.53 32.17 14.48
N CYS A 119 2.84 31.51 13.35
CA CYS A 119 3.33 32.21 12.14
C CYS A 119 2.75 31.75 10.78
N GLY A 120 1.84 30.76 10.73
CA GLY A 120 1.41 30.15 9.45
C GLY A 120 -0.08 30.26 9.16
N ASP A 121 -0.42 30.79 7.99
CA ASP A 121 -1.79 30.79 7.45
C ASP A 121 -1.88 29.76 6.30
N GLU A 122 -2.91 28.90 6.34
CA GLU A 122 -3.34 28.01 5.24
C GLU A 122 -2.28 27.03 4.71
N ARG A 123 -1.98 25.97 5.46
CA ARG A 123 -1.02 24.92 5.04
C ARG A 123 -1.57 23.51 5.11
N ILE A 124 -1.28 22.70 4.10
CA ILE A 124 -1.55 21.26 4.11
C ILE A 124 -0.23 20.53 4.31
N ILE A 125 -0.23 19.50 5.14
CA ILE A 125 0.92 18.61 5.30
C ILE A 125 0.48 17.24 4.81
N VAL A 126 1.27 16.62 3.93
CA VAL A 126 1.02 15.27 3.47
C VAL A 126 2.22 14.40 3.81
N PHE A 127 1.95 13.31 4.51
CA PHE A 127 2.90 12.25 4.81
C PHE A 127 2.61 11.05 3.91
N THR A 128 3.64 10.42 3.36
CA THR A 128 3.49 9.17 2.61
C THR A 128 4.21 8.02 3.32
N THR A 129 3.62 6.83 3.29
CA THR A 129 4.28 5.62 3.83
C THR A 129 3.80 4.36 3.12
N ASN A 130 4.65 3.34 3.04
CA ASN A 130 4.21 2.03 2.57
C ASN A 130 3.63 1.18 3.72
N HIS A 131 4.04 1.46 4.97
CA HIS A 131 3.74 0.64 6.14
C HIS A 131 3.23 1.48 7.32
N LYS A 132 1.92 1.70 7.36
CA LYS A 132 1.28 2.48 8.44
C LYS A 132 1.48 1.86 9.83
N ASP A 133 1.56 0.54 9.90
CA ASP A 133 1.79 -0.25 11.12
C ASP A 133 3.16 -0.01 11.76
N ARG A 134 4.14 0.50 11.00
CA ARG A 134 5.49 0.82 11.50
C ARG A 134 5.59 2.22 12.11
N LEU A 135 4.54 3.03 12.03
CA LEU A 135 4.55 4.39 12.54
C LEU A 135 4.22 4.43 14.03
N ASP A 136 4.90 5.32 14.75
CA ASP A 136 4.57 5.61 16.15
C ASP A 136 3.11 6.12 16.25
N PRO A 137 2.24 5.47 17.05
CA PRO A 137 0.86 5.91 17.25
C PRO A 137 0.71 7.35 17.74
N ALA A 138 1.74 7.93 18.37
CA ALA A 138 1.76 9.35 18.78
C ALA A 138 1.72 10.33 17.59
N LEU A 139 2.12 9.89 16.40
CA LEU A 139 2.07 10.70 15.17
C LEU A 139 0.65 10.75 14.59
N LEU A 140 -0.14 9.69 14.80
CA LEU A 140 -1.50 9.51 14.29
C LEU A 140 -2.58 10.25 15.11
N ARG A 141 -2.17 11.08 16.07
CA ARG A 141 -3.10 11.81 16.95
C ARG A 141 -3.77 12.96 16.19
N PRO A 142 -5.05 13.27 16.47
CA PRO A 142 -5.73 14.42 15.88
C PRO A 142 -4.98 15.74 16.11
N GLY A 143 -4.90 16.59 15.08
CA GLY A 143 -4.09 17.80 15.05
C GLY A 143 -2.71 17.62 14.39
N ARG A 144 -2.26 16.37 14.19
CA ARG A 144 -1.05 16.00 13.46
C ARG A 144 -1.38 15.42 12.10
N MET A 145 -1.77 14.15 12.06
CA MET A 145 -2.25 13.45 10.87
C MET A 145 -3.76 13.26 11.02
N ASP A 146 -4.55 14.19 10.48
CA ASP A 146 -6.00 14.22 10.71
C ASP A 146 -6.76 13.26 9.79
N VAL A 147 -6.30 13.13 8.55
CA VAL A 147 -6.98 12.37 7.50
C VAL A 147 -6.07 11.25 7.04
N HIS A 148 -6.51 10.00 7.23
CA HIS A 148 -5.77 8.81 6.80
C HIS A 148 -6.41 8.22 5.55
N ILE A 149 -5.65 8.11 4.46
CA ILE A 149 -6.12 7.64 3.16
C ILE A 149 -5.32 6.40 2.78
N TYR A 150 -6.01 5.26 2.70
CA TYR A 150 -5.44 4.04 2.15
C TYR A 150 -5.47 4.08 0.63
N MET A 151 -4.30 3.89 0.01
CA MET A 151 -4.08 3.79 -1.42
C MET A 151 -3.77 2.33 -1.75
N GLY A 152 -4.81 1.58 -2.12
CA GLY A 152 -4.73 0.14 -2.36
C GLY A 152 -4.43 -0.25 -3.80
N TYR A 153 -4.53 -1.56 -4.06
CA TYR A 153 -4.51 -2.15 -5.40
C TYR A 153 -5.63 -1.61 -6.29
N CYS A 154 -5.49 -1.81 -7.60
CA CYS A 154 -6.45 -1.31 -8.57
C CYS A 154 -7.80 -1.99 -8.39
N THR A 155 -8.86 -1.18 -8.37
CA THR A 155 -10.25 -1.64 -8.31
C THR A 155 -10.86 -1.63 -9.71
N PRO A 156 -11.98 -2.35 -9.95
CA PRO A 156 -12.69 -2.25 -11.23
C PRO A 156 -13.02 -0.81 -11.63
N SER A 157 -13.51 0.00 -10.68
CA SER A 157 -13.75 1.44 -10.91
C SER A 157 -12.48 2.21 -11.25
N GLY A 158 -11.36 1.86 -10.60
CA GLY A 158 -10.06 2.44 -10.89
C GLY A 158 -9.58 2.09 -12.30
N PHE A 159 -9.74 0.82 -12.69
CA PHE A 159 -9.36 0.31 -13.99
C PHE A 159 -10.12 0.99 -15.12
N LYS A 160 -11.44 1.18 -15.00
CA LYS A 160 -12.23 1.94 -16.00
C LYS A 160 -11.65 3.32 -16.28
N VAL A 161 -11.21 4.02 -15.25
CA VAL A 161 -10.60 5.35 -15.40
C VAL A 161 -9.25 5.26 -16.10
N LEU A 162 -8.44 4.23 -15.80
CA LEU A 162 -7.17 4.02 -16.49
C LEU A 162 -7.41 3.69 -17.96
N ALA A 163 -8.24 2.69 -18.27
CA ALA A 163 -8.55 2.30 -19.64
C ALA A 163 -9.15 3.47 -20.45
N SER A 164 -10.03 4.27 -19.86
CA SER A 164 -10.56 5.47 -20.53
C SER A 164 -9.49 6.53 -20.82
N ASN A 165 -8.51 6.72 -19.92
CA ASN A 165 -7.47 7.72 -20.09
C ASN A 165 -6.37 7.27 -21.08
N TYR A 166 -6.01 5.99 -21.07
CA TYR A 166 -4.89 5.45 -21.85
C TYR A 166 -5.32 4.91 -23.21
N LEU A 167 -6.46 4.21 -23.28
CA LEU A 167 -6.96 3.58 -24.51
C LEU A 167 -8.11 4.37 -25.14
N GLY A 168 -8.56 5.46 -24.52
CA GLY A 168 -9.66 6.27 -25.03
C GLY A 168 -11.03 5.58 -25.03
N ILE A 169 -11.19 4.43 -24.36
CA ILE A 169 -12.45 3.66 -24.32
C ILE A 169 -13.38 4.27 -23.25
N PRO A 170 -14.48 4.94 -23.62
CA PRO A 170 -15.34 5.63 -22.64
C PRO A 170 -16.29 4.68 -21.92
N ASP A 171 -16.63 3.53 -22.52
CA ASP A 171 -17.53 2.52 -21.96
C ASP A 171 -16.94 1.13 -22.09
N LEU A 172 -16.31 0.65 -21.01
CA LEU A 172 -15.82 -0.72 -20.92
C LEU A 172 -16.93 -1.73 -20.57
N ASP A 173 -18.11 -1.30 -20.10
CA ASP A 173 -19.13 -2.26 -19.64
C ASP A 173 -19.67 -3.13 -20.78
N GLY A 174 -19.61 -2.63 -22.02
CA GLY A 174 -19.94 -3.39 -23.23
C GLY A 174 -18.78 -4.21 -23.83
N HIS A 175 -17.57 -4.10 -23.29
CA HIS A 175 -16.38 -4.71 -23.87
C HIS A 175 -16.28 -6.21 -23.52
N GLY A 176 -16.00 -7.07 -24.51
CA GLY A 176 -15.98 -8.52 -24.34
C GLY A 176 -15.00 -9.01 -23.26
N LEU A 177 -13.84 -8.36 -23.14
CA LEU A 177 -12.80 -8.70 -22.15
C LEU A 177 -13.03 -8.10 -20.76
N TYR A 178 -13.97 -7.16 -20.59
CA TYR A 178 -14.11 -6.44 -19.32
C TYR A 178 -14.52 -7.37 -18.17
N GLY A 179 -15.43 -8.32 -18.43
CA GLY A 179 -15.85 -9.30 -17.42
C GLY A 179 -14.69 -10.19 -16.92
N GLU A 180 -13.82 -10.63 -17.83
CA GLU A 180 -12.64 -11.42 -17.49
C GLU A 180 -11.63 -10.60 -16.68
N ILE A 181 -11.34 -9.37 -17.12
CA ILE A 181 -10.41 -8.46 -16.43
C ILE A 181 -10.88 -8.17 -15.00
N VAL A 182 -12.18 -7.89 -14.80
CA VAL A 182 -12.72 -7.65 -13.46
C VAL A 182 -12.56 -8.88 -12.56
N GLY A 183 -12.88 -10.07 -13.04
CA GLY A 183 -12.69 -11.31 -12.26
C GLY A 183 -11.21 -11.58 -11.92
N LEU A 184 -10.29 -11.21 -12.82
CA LEU A 184 -8.85 -11.30 -12.58
C LEU A 184 -8.38 -10.25 -11.56
N LEU A 185 -8.85 -9.00 -11.64
CA LEU A 185 -8.54 -7.94 -10.68
C LEU A 185 -8.99 -8.28 -9.25
N GLU A 186 -10.13 -8.95 -9.10
CA GLU A 186 -10.62 -9.38 -7.78
C GLU A 186 -9.80 -10.52 -7.17
N SER A 187 -9.15 -11.33 -8.02
CA SER A 187 -8.34 -12.47 -7.58
C SER A 187 -6.83 -12.22 -7.59
N THR A 188 -6.38 -11.04 -8.01
CA THR A 188 -4.96 -10.69 -8.10
C THR A 188 -4.64 -9.33 -7.48
N LYS A 189 -3.49 -9.22 -6.82
CA LYS A 189 -3.03 -7.95 -6.24
C LYS A 189 -2.18 -7.19 -7.26
N VAL A 190 -2.82 -6.28 -8.00
CA VAL A 190 -2.15 -5.47 -9.03
C VAL A 190 -2.30 -3.99 -8.73
N THR A 191 -1.20 -3.25 -8.78
CA THR A 191 -1.17 -1.82 -8.52
C THR A 191 -1.59 -1.04 -9.77
N PRO A 192 -2.16 0.16 -9.60
CA PRO A 192 -2.41 1.07 -10.73
C PRO A 192 -1.19 1.29 -11.62
N ALA A 193 0.01 1.44 -11.05
CA ALA A 193 1.24 1.64 -11.83
C ALA A 193 1.57 0.44 -12.73
N GLU A 194 1.42 -0.79 -12.24
CA GLU A 194 1.63 -2.00 -13.05
C GLU A 194 0.64 -2.08 -14.23
N ILE A 195 -0.61 -1.70 -14.01
CA ILE A 195 -1.61 -1.65 -15.09
C ILE A 195 -1.26 -0.55 -16.10
N CYS A 196 -0.90 0.64 -15.62
CA CYS A 196 -0.47 1.73 -16.49
C CYS A 196 0.73 1.32 -17.36
N GLU A 197 1.71 0.62 -16.79
CA GLU A 197 2.87 0.11 -17.52
C GLU A 197 2.44 -0.87 -18.62
N GLU A 198 1.56 -1.82 -18.30
CA GLU A 198 1.08 -2.80 -19.29
C GLU A 198 0.28 -2.14 -20.42
N LEU A 199 -0.54 -1.13 -20.08
CA LEU A 199 -1.30 -0.35 -21.06
C LEU A 199 -0.42 0.59 -21.92
N LEU A 200 0.79 0.93 -21.46
CA LEU A 200 1.73 1.79 -22.19
C LEU A 200 2.62 1.02 -23.17
N LYS A 201 2.73 -0.31 -23.01
CA LYS A 201 3.50 -1.13 -23.93
C LYS A 201 2.83 -1.11 -25.30
N THR A 202 3.40 -0.36 -26.23
CA THR A 202 3.07 -0.42 -27.66
C THR A 202 4.03 -1.41 -28.34
N ASN A 203 3.54 -2.16 -29.32
CA ASN A 203 4.46 -2.84 -30.25
C ASN A 203 5.26 -1.77 -31.02
N ASP A 204 6.58 -1.87 -31.03
CA ASP A 204 7.54 -0.87 -31.58
C ASP A 204 7.33 -0.51 -33.08
N GLU A 205 6.37 -1.13 -33.77
CA GLU A 205 6.17 -1.02 -35.22
C GLU A 205 4.85 -0.35 -35.64
N ASP A 206 3.88 -0.16 -34.74
CA ASP A 206 2.56 0.44 -35.06
C ASP A 206 2.10 1.42 -33.96
N ASP A 207 2.11 2.73 -34.25
CA ASP A 207 1.54 3.77 -33.37
C ASP A 207 -0.01 3.67 -33.22
N ASP A 208 -0.65 2.81 -34.02
CA ASP A 208 -2.08 2.50 -34.01
C ASP A 208 -2.34 1.11 -33.40
N GLU A 209 -1.76 0.83 -32.23
CA GLU A 209 -2.08 -0.41 -31.53
C GLU A 209 -3.56 -0.41 -31.09
N ASP A 210 -4.30 -1.43 -31.54
CA ASP A 210 -5.73 -1.55 -31.23
C ASP A 210 -5.92 -1.70 -29.71
N ALA A 211 -6.92 -1.00 -29.18
CA ALA A 211 -7.28 -1.05 -27.77
C ALA A 211 -7.58 -2.49 -27.31
N ASP A 212 -8.10 -3.31 -28.22
CA ASP A 212 -8.35 -4.74 -28.00
C ASP A 212 -7.05 -5.49 -27.72
N ALA A 213 -5.98 -5.24 -28.49
CA ALA A 213 -4.69 -5.90 -28.30
C ALA A 213 -4.05 -5.54 -26.95
N ALA A 214 -4.15 -4.28 -26.52
CA ALA A 214 -3.67 -3.86 -25.20
C ALA A 214 -4.43 -4.55 -24.06
N LEU A 215 -5.74 -4.72 -24.20
CA LEU A 215 -6.56 -5.42 -23.21
C LEU A 215 -6.28 -6.93 -23.18
N GLU A 216 -6.03 -7.55 -24.32
CA GLU A 216 -5.61 -8.96 -24.40
C GLU A 216 -4.28 -9.20 -23.69
N ARG A 217 -3.26 -8.36 -23.95
CA ARG A 217 -1.97 -8.43 -23.23
C ARG A 217 -2.14 -8.27 -21.73
N LEU A 218 -3.01 -7.34 -21.32
CA LEU A 218 -3.30 -7.12 -19.90
C LEU A 218 -3.95 -8.36 -19.26
N VAL A 219 -4.84 -9.06 -19.97
CA VAL A 219 -5.42 -10.34 -19.51
C VAL A 219 -4.32 -11.40 -19.31
N ASP A 220 -3.39 -11.51 -20.26
CA ASP A 220 -2.27 -12.46 -20.16
C ASP A 220 -1.35 -12.13 -18.99
N PHE A 221 -1.05 -10.84 -18.79
CA PHE A 221 -0.32 -10.36 -17.62
C PHE A 221 -1.00 -10.76 -16.30
N PHE A 222 -2.31 -10.57 -16.19
CA PHE A 222 -3.07 -10.99 -15.00
C PHE A 222 -3.03 -12.50 -14.78
N LYS A 223 -3.19 -13.30 -15.84
CA LYS A 223 -3.11 -14.77 -15.77
C LYS A 223 -1.74 -15.22 -15.28
N LEU A 224 -0.66 -14.64 -15.80
CA LEU A 224 0.70 -14.95 -15.38
C LEU A 224 0.90 -14.61 -13.90
N LYS A 225 0.47 -13.43 -13.47
CA LYS A 225 0.60 -12.98 -12.08
C LYS A 225 -0.23 -13.80 -11.10
N LYS A 226 -1.39 -14.29 -11.54
CA LYS A 226 -2.20 -15.24 -10.76
C LYS A 226 -1.46 -16.56 -10.56
N LEU A 227 -0.89 -17.12 -11.63
CA LEU A 227 -0.08 -18.34 -11.55
C LEU A 227 1.13 -18.16 -10.62
N GLU A 228 1.77 -17.00 -10.63
CA GLU A 228 2.88 -16.69 -9.72
C GLU A 228 2.43 -16.53 -8.25
N GLY A 229 1.27 -15.94 -8.02
CA GLY A 229 0.67 -15.82 -6.69
C GLY A 229 0.23 -17.16 -6.10
N ASP A 230 -0.24 -18.08 -6.94
CA ASP A 230 -0.69 -19.42 -6.52
C ASP A 230 0.48 -20.39 -6.29
N LYS A 231 1.67 -20.16 -6.88
CA LYS A 231 2.87 -21.00 -6.70
C LYS A 231 3.25 -21.24 -5.22
N PRO A 232 3.40 -20.21 -4.36
CA PRO A 232 3.73 -20.42 -2.96
C PRO A 232 2.65 -21.21 -2.20
N GLU A 233 1.35 -20.97 -2.47
CA GLU A 233 0.26 -21.72 -1.83
C GLU A 233 0.23 -23.20 -2.27
N ILE A 234 0.51 -23.46 -3.56
CA ILE A 234 0.61 -24.82 -4.11
C ILE A 234 1.83 -25.54 -3.53
N GLU A 235 2.97 -24.86 -3.35
CA GLU A 235 4.16 -25.44 -2.72
C GLU A 235 3.94 -25.71 -1.22
N GLU A 236 3.25 -24.82 -0.49
CA GLU A 236 2.88 -25.03 0.91
C GLU A 236 1.89 -26.20 1.07
N ALA A 237 0.86 -26.27 0.22
CA ALA A 237 -0.10 -27.37 0.22
C ALA A 237 0.54 -28.72 -0.16
N LYS A 238 1.55 -28.72 -1.04
CA LYS A 238 2.34 -29.91 -1.37
C LYS A 238 3.24 -30.34 -0.21
N LYS A 239 3.90 -29.40 0.49
CA LYS A 239 4.70 -29.72 1.70
C LYS A 239 3.82 -30.34 2.80
N GLN A 240 2.66 -29.76 3.06
CA GLN A 240 1.73 -30.28 4.06
C GLN A 240 1.19 -31.68 3.71
N LYS A 241 0.86 -31.96 2.44
CA LYS A 241 0.47 -33.31 2.01
C LYS A 241 1.61 -34.31 2.16
N MET A 242 2.83 -33.93 1.83
CA MET A 242 4.00 -34.80 1.94
C MET A 242 4.33 -35.13 3.40
N ASP A 243 4.16 -34.18 4.33
CA ASP A 243 4.34 -34.41 5.77
C ASP A 243 3.25 -35.34 6.36
N VAL A 244 2.01 -35.26 5.87
CA VAL A 244 0.92 -36.16 6.28
C VAL A 244 1.16 -37.59 5.77
N ASP A 245 1.62 -37.75 4.53
CA ASP A 245 1.92 -39.07 3.97
C ASP A 245 3.11 -39.74 4.67
N VAL A 246 4.16 -38.97 5.00
CA VAL A 246 5.32 -39.49 5.76
C VAL A 246 4.91 -39.92 7.17
N ASN A 247 4.04 -39.15 7.84
CA ASN A 247 3.54 -39.51 9.15
C ASN A 247 2.66 -40.77 9.12
N ASN A 248 1.79 -40.93 8.12
CA ASN A 248 0.98 -42.14 7.96
C ASN A 248 1.82 -43.39 7.69
N VAL A 249 2.88 -43.29 6.88
CA VAL A 249 3.82 -44.40 6.64
C VAL A 249 4.57 -44.78 7.91
N ASN A 250 4.96 -43.81 8.74
CA ASN A 250 5.63 -44.07 10.01
C ASN A 250 4.70 -44.69 11.07
N ILE A 251 3.40 -44.35 11.07
CA ILE A 251 2.40 -44.98 11.94
C ILE A 251 2.21 -46.45 11.55
N PHE A 252 2.00 -46.74 10.25
CA PHE A 252 1.87 -48.11 9.75
C PHE A 252 3.09 -48.99 10.04
N LYS A 253 4.30 -48.42 9.99
CA LYS A 253 5.53 -49.14 10.35
C LYS A 253 5.62 -49.45 11.84
N ARG A 254 5.12 -48.58 12.72
CA ARG A 254 5.11 -48.83 14.17
C ARG A 254 4.10 -49.91 14.54
N GLU A 255 2.91 -49.88 13.96
CA GLU A 255 1.89 -50.91 14.18
C GLU A 255 2.38 -52.29 13.72
N THR A 256 3.03 -52.38 12.54
CA THR A 256 3.59 -53.66 12.06
C THR A 256 4.86 -54.13 12.80
N GLU A 257 5.54 -53.26 13.55
CA GLU A 257 6.64 -53.65 14.45
C GLU A 257 6.13 -54.06 15.84
N GLU A 258 5.06 -53.46 16.34
CA GLU A 258 4.39 -53.86 17.58
C GLU A 258 3.70 -55.23 17.42
N GLU A 259 2.96 -55.45 16.34
CA GLU A 259 2.34 -56.76 16.04
C GLU A 259 3.37 -57.90 15.94
N ARG A 260 4.55 -57.63 15.35
CA ARG A 260 5.65 -58.62 15.29
C ARG A 260 6.33 -58.89 16.63
N ARG A 261 6.34 -57.91 17.53
CA ARG A 261 6.88 -58.10 18.89
C ARG A 261 5.94 -58.93 19.73
N GLU A 262 4.64 -58.67 19.64
CA GLU A 262 3.62 -59.47 20.33
C GLU A 262 3.60 -60.94 19.84
N GLU A 263 3.76 -61.19 18.54
CA GLU A 263 3.88 -62.57 18.01
C GLU A 263 5.18 -63.28 18.44
N MET A 264 6.27 -62.55 18.71
CA MET A 264 7.51 -63.13 19.26
C MET A 264 7.39 -63.44 20.75
N ASP A 265 6.74 -62.58 21.53
CA ASP A 265 6.58 -62.78 22.97
C ASP A 265 5.61 -63.94 23.30
N VAL A 266 4.62 -64.22 22.44
CA VAL A 266 3.77 -65.42 22.57
C VAL A 266 4.57 -66.70 22.29
N LYS A 267 5.47 -66.71 21.31
CA LYS A 267 6.31 -67.90 21.00
C LYS A 267 7.37 -68.19 22.06
N VAL A 268 7.88 -67.17 22.75
CA VAL A 268 8.88 -67.36 23.82
C VAL A 268 8.24 -67.95 25.09
N ASN A 269 6.96 -67.68 25.36
CA ASN A 269 6.27 -68.22 26.53
C ASN A 269 5.87 -69.69 26.38
N ASP A 270 5.57 -70.17 25.16
CA ASP A 270 5.26 -71.59 24.91
C ASP A 270 6.48 -72.52 25.06
N ASP A 271 7.70 -72.00 24.87
CA ASP A 271 8.94 -72.77 25.01
C ASP A 271 9.46 -72.89 26.46
N ILE A 272 8.89 -72.11 27.40
CA ILE A 272 9.29 -72.11 28.83
C ILE A 272 8.41 -73.05 29.67
N GLU A 273 7.19 -73.40 29.23
CA GLU A 273 6.30 -74.33 29.96
C GLU A 273 6.51 -75.83 29.62
N ASN A 274 7.40 -76.18 28.69
CA ASN A 274 7.65 -77.57 28.26
C ASN A 274 9.06 -78.12 28.58
N LYS A 275 9.72 -77.64 29.64
CA LYS A 275 10.97 -78.25 30.16
C LYS A 275 10.95 -78.47 31.67
#